data_AF-A0A2K9BQ29-F1
#
_entry.id   AF-A0A2K9BQ29-F1
#
_cell.length_a   1.000
_cell.length_b   1.000
_cell.length_c   1.000
_cell.angle_alpha   90.00
_cell.angle_beta   90.00
_cell.angle_gamma   90.00
#
_symmetry.space_group_name_H-M   'P 1'
#
loop_
_entity.id
_entity.type
_entity.pdbx_description
1 polymer ?
#
loop_
_entity_poly.entity_id
_entity_poly.type
_entity_poly.pdbx_seq_one_letter_code
_entity_poly.pdbx_strand_id
1 'polypeptide(L)'
;MSTPSRAARLAPVVNIAEEAERKAVQRLGHFQQQVAQAQAKLAELERFREDYQLQWINRGGQGVNGSWLLNYQRFLAQLETAMTQQRQSLAWHQSNLNNARATWQQAYARVEGLRKLVQRYMDEARRLEDKREQKLLDELSQRLPRSSAY
;
A
#
# COMPACT_ATOMS: atom_id res chain seq x y z
N MET A 1 1.69 37.26 -21.19
CA MET A 1 1.36 36.26 -20.16
C MET A 1 2.64 35.55 -19.76
N SER A 2 3.01 35.55 -18.48
CA SER A 2 4.23 34.90 -17.99
C SER A 2 4.13 33.38 -18.13
N THR A 3 5.08 32.75 -18.81
CA THR A 3 5.12 31.30 -18.98
C THR A 3 5.24 30.61 -17.61
N PRO A 4 4.39 29.62 -17.26
CA PRO A 4 4.44 28.96 -15.97
C PRO A 4 5.79 28.27 -15.75
N SER A 5 6.30 28.28 -14.51
CA SER A 5 7.58 27.65 -14.16
C SER A 5 7.57 26.15 -14.47
N ARG A 6 8.74 25.54 -14.66
CA ARG A 6 8.87 24.09 -14.90
C ARG A 6 8.23 23.27 -13.77
N ALA A 7 8.40 23.71 -12.52
CA ALA A 7 7.76 23.12 -11.35
C ALA A 7 6.22 23.24 -11.41
N ALA A 8 5.69 24.41 -11.76
CA ALA A 8 4.24 24.61 -11.88
C ALA A 8 3.60 23.71 -12.95
N ARG A 9 4.31 23.43 -14.05
CA ARG A 9 3.85 22.50 -15.09
C ARG A 9 3.79 21.05 -14.63
N LEU A 10 4.54 20.66 -13.60
CA LEU A 10 4.50 19.30 -13.04
C LEU A 10 3.38 19.09 -12.01
N ALA A 11 2.80 20.17 -11.46
CA ALA A 11 1.78 20.05 -10.41
C ALA A 11 0.60 19.13 -10.81
N PRO A 12 0.02 19.21 -12.03
CA PRO A 12 -1.04 18.27 -12.44
C PRO A 12 -0.58 16.81 -12.47
N VAL A 13 0.67 16.55 -12.88
CA VAL A 13 1.24 15.20 -12.97
C VAL A 13 1.49 14.62 -11.58
N VAL A 14 1.97 15.45 -10.64
CA VAL A 14 2.10 15.09 -9.23
C VAL A 14 0.74 14.73 -8.64
N ASN A 15 -0.27 15.58 -8.84
CA ASN A 15 -1.62 15.34 -8.31
C ASN A 15 -2.21 14.02 -8.81
N ILE A 16 -2.02 13.70 -10.10
CA ILE A 16 -2.46 12.42 -10.68
C ILE A 16 -1.71 11.24 -10.05
N ALA A 17 -0.39 11.36 -9.84
CA ALA A 17 0.41 10.30 -9.24
C ALA A 17 0.03 10.07 -7.76
N GLU A 18 -0.19 11.13 -7.00
CA GLU A 18 -0.62 11.05 -5.60
C GLU A 18 -2.03 10.46 -5.48
N GLU A 19 -2.94 10.79 -6.40
CA GLU A 19 -4.27 10.15 -6.44
C GLU A 19 -4.17 8.65 -6.76
N ALA A 20 -3.30 8.27 -7.68
CA ALA A 20 -3.04 6.85 -7.98
C ALA A 20 -2.45 6.11 -6.76
N GLU A 21 -1.53 6.74 -6.03
CA GLU A 21 -0.98 6.19 -4.79
C GLU A 21 -2.05 6.02 -3.72
N ARG A 22 -2.90 7.04 -3.49
CA ARG A 22 -4.03 6.95 -2.53
C ARG A 22 -4.95 5.78 -2.84
N LYS A 23 -5.32 5.61 -4.11
CA LYS A 23 -6.13 4.46 -4.56
C LYS A 23 -5.43 3.13 -4.34
N ALA A 24 -4.12 3.06 -4.59
CA ALA A 24 -3.33 1.86 -4.36
C ALA A 24 -3.26 1.49 -2.87
N VAL A 25 -3.10 2.48 -1.98
CA VAL A 25 -3.14 2.28 -0.52
C VAL A 25 -4.50 1.75 -0.06
N GLN A 26 -5.60 2.33 -0.54
CA GLN A 26 -6.96 1.85 -0.21
C GLN A 26 -7.16 0.40 -0.64
N ARG A 27 -6.72 0.04 -1.86
CA ARG A 27 -6.78 -1.32 -2.38
C ARG A 27 -5.90 -2.28 -1.57
N LEU A 28 -4.72 -1.84 -1.16
CA LEU A 28 -3.84 -2.61 -0.28
C LEU A 28 -4.52 -2.92 1.06
N GLY A 29 -5.12 -1.91 1.70
CA GLY A 29 -5.87 -2.07 2.95
C GLY A 29 -7.06 -3.02 2.82
N HIS A 30 -7.78 -2.95 1.70
CA HIS A 30 -8.88 -3.88 1.40
C HIS A 30 -8.40 -5.34 1.35
N PHE A 31 -7.30 -5.64 0.66
CA PHE A 31 -6.78 -7.01 0.60
C PHE A 31 -6.17 -7.47 1.93
N GLN A 32 -5.60 -6.57 2.73
CA GLN A 32 -5.17 -6.90 4.09
C GLN A 32 -6.35 -7.37 4.95
N GLN A 33 -7.48 -6.67 4.87
CA GLN A 33 -8.72 -7.06 5.56
C GLN A 33 -9.22 -8.43 5.09
N GLN A 34 -9.22 -8.69 3.78
CA GLN A 34 -9.62 -10.01 3.26
C GLN A 34 -8.73 -11.16 3.74
N VAL A 35 -7.40 -10.96 3.77
CA VAL A 35 -6.47 -11.95 4.33
C VAL A 35 -6.75 -12.19 5.81
N ALA A 36 -6.94 -11.12 6.60
CA ALA A 36 -7.24 -11.24 8.02
C ALA A 36 -8.55 -12.01 8.29
N GLN A 37 -9.60 -11.71 7.51
CA GLN A 37 -10.88 -12.43 7.59
C GLN A 37 -10.72 -13.91 7.22
N ALA A 38 -9.99 -14.21 6.15
CA ALA A 38 -9.74 -15.59 5.72
C ALA A 38 -8.92 -16.39 6.74
N GLN A 39 -7.95 -15.75 7.40
CA GLN A 39 -7.17 -16.34 8.49
C GLN A 39 -8.03 -16.60 9.72
N ALA A 40 -8.86 -15.63 10.13
CA ALA A 40 -9.77 -15.79 11.25
C ALA A 40 -10.73 -16.96 11.04
N LYS A 41 -11.27 -17.10 9.82
CA LYS A 41 -12.16 -18.21 9.48
C LYS A 41 -11.45 -19.56 9.49
N LEU A 42 -10.21 -19.63 9.00
CA LEU A 42 -9.42 -20.85 9.07
C LEU A 42 -9.15 -21.26 10.52
N ALA A 43 -8.78 -20.31 11.37
CA ALA A 43 -8.55 -20.55 12.79
C ALA A 43 -9.82 -21.02 13.52
N GLU A 44 -11.00 -20.51 13.14
CA GLU A 44 -12.29 -20.98 13.66
C GLU A 44 -12.53 -22.46 13.29
N LEU A 45 -12.27 -22.84 12.04
CA LEU A 45 -12.41 -24.23 11.57
C LEU A 45 -11.42 -25.17 12.29
N GLU A 46 -10.19 -24.71 12.53
CA GLU A 46 -9.16 -25.47 13.24
C GLU A 46 -9.55 -25.72 14.70
N ARG A 47 -10.04 -24.70 15.41
CA ARG A 47 -10.59 -24.86 16.77
C ARG A 47 -11.79 -25.81 16.79
N PHE A 48 -12.70 -25.66 15.83
CA PHE A 48 -13.88 -26.53 15.76
C PHE A 48 -13.49 -27.99 15.54
N ARG A 49 -12.44 -28.24 14.74
CA ARG A 49 -11.89 -29.58 14.55
C ARG A 49 -11.32 -30.15 15.85
N GLU A 50 -10.54 -29.36 16.59
CA GLU A 50 -9.95 -29.77 17.87
C GLU A 50 -11.03 -30.11 18.90
N ASP A 51 -12.01 -29.23 19.08
CA ASP A 51 -13.14 -29.44 19.98
C ASP A 51 -13.91 -30.72 19.62
N TYR A 52 -14.12 -30.95 18.32
CA TYR A 52 -14.84 -32.12 17.84
C TYR A 52 -14.06 -33.42 18.04
N GLN A 53 -12.73 -33.39 17.87
CA GLN A 53 -11.84 -34.52 18.18
C GLN A 53 -11.84 -34.86 19.68
N LEU A 54 -11.86 -33.85 20.56
CA LEU A 54 -11.98 -34.07 21.99
C LEU A 54 -13.31 -34.72 22.37
N GLN A 55 -14.42 -34.29 21.76
CA GLN A 55 -15.72 -34.94 21.95
C GLN A 55 -15.72 -36.41 21.51
N TRP A 56 -15.00 -36.72 20.43
CA TRP A 56 -14.82 -38.08 19.97
C TRP A 56 -14.09 -38.95 20.98
N ILE A 57 -12.96 -38.50 21.52
CA ILE A 57 -12.19 -39.26 22.52
C ILE A 57 -13.07 -39.56 23.75
N ASN A 58 -13.80 -38.54 24.22
CA ASN A 58 -14.64 -38.67 25.41
C ASN A 58 -15.84 -39.61 25.21
N ARG A 59 -16.56 -39.50 24.08
CA ARG A 59 -17.76 -40.34 23.81
C ARG A 59 -17.41 -41.71 23.24
N GLY A 60 -16.42 -41.79 22.37
CA GLY A 60 -15.95 -43.03 21.76
C GLY A 60 -15.42 -44.02 22.80
N GLY A 61 -14.78 -43.52 23.86
CA GLY A 61 -14.32 -44.35 24.99
C GLY A 61 -15.44 -44.98 25.82
N GLN A 62 -16.69 -44.48 25.71
CA GLN A 62 -17.85 -44.97 26.45
C GLN A 62 -18.67 -46.02 25.67
N GLY A 63 -18.26 -46.35 24.45
CA GLY A 63 -19.02 -47.21 23.53
C GLY A 63 -20.07 -46.40 22.76
N VAL A 64 -20.01 -46.50 21.43
CA VAL A 64 -20.87 -45.75 20.50
C VAL A 64 -21.47 -46.68 19.47
N ASN A 65 -22.67 -46.37 18.99
CA ASN A 65 -23.32 -47.16 17.96
C ASN A 65 -22.76 -46.84 16.55
N GLY A 66 -23.04 -47.71 15.59
CA GLY A 66 -22.53 -47.58 14.22
C GLY A 66 -23.01 -46.32 13.49
N SER A 67 -24.22 -45.85 13.76
CA SER A 67 -24.74 -44.62 13.15
C SER A 67 -24.00 -43.37 13.64
N TRP A 68 -23.59 -43.35 14.91
CA TRP A 68 -22.75 -42.28 15.45
C TRP A 68 -21.37 -42.27 14.80
N LEU A 69 -20.73 -43.43 14.63
CA LEU A 69 -19.44 -43.57 13.93
C LEU A 69 -19.50 -43.05 12.49
N LEU A 70 -20.55 -43.41 11.74
CA LEU A 70 -20.76 -42.96 10.35
C LEU A 70 -20.96 -41.44 10.26
N ASN A 71 -21.77 -40.87 11.15
CA ASN A 71 -22.00 -39.43 11.21
C ASN A 71 -20.70 -38.67 11.54
N TYR A 72 -19.90 -39.21 12.45
CA TYR A 72 -18.59 -38.65 12.80
C TYR A 72 -17.65 -38.58 11.59
N GLN A 73 -17.49 -39.70 10.88
CA GLN A 73 -16.63 -39.76 9.69
C GLN A 73 -17.11 -38.81 8.59
N ARG A 74 -18.43 -38.75 8.33
CA ARG A 74 -19.00 -37.84 7.33
C ARG A 74 -18.72 -36.38 7.67
N PHE A 75 -18.94 -36.00 8.92
CA PHE A 75 -18.70 -34.64 9.37
C PHE A 75 -17.21 -34.26 9.25
N LEU A 76 -16.29 -35.14 9.66
CA LEU A 76 -14.85 -34.89 9.49
C LEU A 76 -14.46 -34.70 8.02
N ALA A 77 -15.00 -35.53 7.12
CA ALA A 77 -14.73 -35.37 5.69
C ALA A 77 -15.23 -34.02 5.15
N GLN A 78 -16.40 -33.56 5.61
CA GLN A 78 -16.93 -32.25 5.25
C GLN A 78 -16.09 -31.11 5.82
N LEU A 79 -15.63 -31.24 7.06
CA LEU A 79 -14.78 -30.24 7.72
C LEU A 79 -13.42 -30.11 7.01
N GLU A 80 -12.77 -31.23 6.68
CA GLU A 80 -11.49 -31.19 5.95
C GLU A 80 -11.66 -30.63 4.53
N THR A 81 -12.80 -30.88 3.88
CA THR A 81 -13.15 -30.23 2.60
C THR A 81 -13.26 -28.72 2.76
N ALA A 82 -13.99 -28.25 3.77
CA ALA A 82 -14.14 -26.82 4.06
C ALA A 82 -12.81 -26.16 4.42
N MET A 83 -11.96 -26.82 5.22
CA MET A 83 -10.63 -26.33 5.56
C MET A 83 -9.72 -26.23 4.33
N THR A 84 -9.78 -27.21 3.43
CA THR A 84 -9.03 -27.19 2.18
C THR A 84 -9.45 -26.01 1.30
N GLN A 85 -10.76 -25.80 1.13
CA GLN A 85 -11.31 -24.65 0.40
C GLN A 85 -10.89 -23.33 1.06
N GLN A 86 -10.94 -23.25 2.39
CA GLN A 86 -10.56 -22.04 3.12
C GLN A 86 -9.06 -21.72 2.97
N ARG A 87 -8.19 -22.74 2.98
CA ARG A 87 -6.74 -22.57 2.73
C ARG A 87 -6.47 -22.08 1.31
N GLN A 88 -7.19 -22.59 0.30
CA GLN A 88 -7.09 -22.11 -1.08
C GLN A 88 -7.55 -20.65 -1.21
N SER A 89 -8.68 -20.30 -0.57
CA SER A 89 -9.17 -18.92 -0.51
C SER A 89 -8.14 -17.99 0.16
N LEU A 90 -7.55 -18.40 1.29
CA LEU A 90 -6.51 -17.64 1.96
C LEU A 90 -5.29 -17.40 1.06
N ALA A 91 -4.80 -18.45 0.36
CA ALA A 91 -3.70 -18.31 -0.58
C ALA A 91 -4.03 -17.36 -1.73
N TRP A 92 -5.27 -17.39 -2.24
CA TRP A 92 -5.74 -16.45 -3.26
C TRP A 92 -5.75 -15.00 -2.76
N HIS A 93 -6.27 -14.75 -1.54
CA HIS A 93 -6.25 -13.41 -0.94
C HIS A 93 -4.82 -12.92 -0.66
N GLN A 94 -3.91 -13.79 -0.24
CA GLN A 94 -2.50 -13.46 -0.04
C GLN A 94 -1.81 -13.08 -1.35
N SER A 95 -2.10 -13.80 -2.44
CA SER A 95 -1.60 -13.45 -3.78
C SER A 95 -2.09 -12.06 -4.21
N ASN A 96 -3.38 -11.77 -4.02
CA ASN A 96 -3.95 -10.44 -4.31
C ASN A 96 -3.33 -9.33 -3.45
N LEU A 97 -3.08 -9.60 -2.17
CA LEU A 97 -2.40 -8.68 -1.27
C LEU A 97 -0.98 -8.36 -1.76
N ASN A 98 -0.23 -9.37 -2.21
CA ASN A 98 1.11 -9.18 -2.75
C ASN A 98 1.09 -8.34 -4.03
N ASN A 99 0.14 -8.59 -4.94
CA ASN A 99 -0.03 -7.81 -6.16
C ASN A 99 -0.40 -6.34 -5.86
N ALA A 100 -1.29 -6.10 -4.91
CA ALA A 100 -1.66 -4.76 -4.47
C ALA A 100 -0.48 -4.03 -3.81
N ARG A 101 0.33 -4.74 -3.02
CA ARG A 101 1.57 -4.19 -2.44
C ARG A 101 2.56 -3.76 -3.51
N ALA A 102 2.78 -4.58 -4.53
CA ALA A 102 3.66 -4.23 -5.65
C ALA A 102 3.15 -2.99 -6.41
N THR A 103 1.83 -2.90 -6.64
CA THR A 103 1.21 -1.74 -7.29
C THR A 103 1.38 -0.47 -6.45
N TRP A 104 1.17 -0.56 -5.14
CA TRP A 104 1.39 0.57 -4.23
C TRP A 104 2.86 1.02 -4.23
N GLN A 105 3.81 0.08 -4.16
CA GLN A 105 5.24 0.40 -4.19
C GLN A 105 5.64 1.14 -5.47
N GLN A 106 5.11 0.75 -6.63
CA GLN A 106 5.35 1.44 -7.90
C GLN A 106 4.75 2.86 -7.90
N ALA A 107 3.51 3.02 -7.39
CA ALA A 107 2.87 4.32 -7.28
C ALA A 107 3.63 5.26 -6.34
N TYR A 108 4.03 4.76 -5.17
CA TYR A 108 4.84 5.47 -4.19
C TYR A 108 6.18 5.93 -4.78
N ALA A 109 6.91 5.03 -5.45
CA ALA A 109 8.18 5.37 -6.09
C ALA A 109 8.03 6.46 -7.16
N ARG A 110 6.91 6.44 -7.91
CA ARG A 110 6.58 7.49 -8.90
C ARG A 110 6.32 8.84 -8.23
N VAL A 111 5.53 8.87 -7.15
CA VAL A 111 5.25 10.10 -6.40
C VAL A 111 6.55 10.69 -5.85
N GLU A 112 7.38 9.87 -5.21
CA GLU A 112 8.66 10.32 -4.68
C GLU A 112 9.63 10.82 -5.76
N GLY A 113 9.68 10.14 -6.91
CA GLY A 113 10.44 10.61 -8.07
C GLY A 113 9.99 11.97 -8.57
N LEU A 114 8.67 12.19 -8.67
CA LEU A 114 8.10 13.47 -9.11
C LEU A 114 8.33 14.58 -8.08
N ARG A 115 8.21 14.29 -6.77
CA ARG A 115 8.51 15.26 -5.69
C ARG A 115 9.95 15.74 -5.77
N LYS A 116 10.91 14.82 -5.93
CA LYS A 116 12.33 15.16 -6.12
C LYS A 116 12.55 16.02 -7.36
N LEU A 117 11.88 15.71 -8.47
CA LEU A 117 11.99 16.48 -9.70
C LEU A 117 11.42 17.91 -9.55
N VAL A 118 10.27 18.05 -8.88
CA VAL A 118 9.68 19.36 -8.57
C VAL A 118 10.63 20.18 -7.71
N GLN A 119 11.18 19.59 -6.64
CA GLN A 119 12.12 20.27 -5.76
C GLN A 119 13.35 20.77 -6.54
N ARG A 120 13.92 19.92 -7.40
CA ARG A 120 15.04 20.31 -8.27
C ARG A 120 14.69 21.49 -9.17
N TYR A 121 13.50 21.52 -9.78
CA TYR A 121 13.09 22.65 -10.61
C TYR A 121 12.84 23.93 -9.82
N MET A 122 12.39 23.83 -8.57
CA MET A 122 12.28 24.98 -7.68
C MET A 122 13.67 25.54 -7.31
N ASP A 123 14.64 24.66 -7.06
CA ASP A 123 16.01 25.07 -6.75
C ASP A 123 16.71 25.72 -7.96
N GLU A 124 16.52 25.16 -9.16
CA GLU A 124 17.03 25.74 -10.40
C GLU A 124 16.41 27.13 -10.67
N ALA A 125 15.12 27.30 -10.40
CA ALA A 125 14.45 28.59 -10.55
C ALA A 125 14.98 29.64 -9.57
N ARG A 126 15.13 29.29 -8.29
CA ARG A 126 15.71 30.17 -7.26
C ARG A 126 17.12 30.63 -7.65
N ARG A 127 18.00 29.71 -8.03
CA ARG A 127 19.36 30.04 -8.47
C ARG A 127 19.40 30.98 -9.68
N LEU A 128 18.43 30.88 -10.58
CA LEU A 128 18.36 31.77 -11.75
C LEU A 128 17.89 33.16 -11.35
N GLU A 129 16.98 33.26 -10.38
CA GLU A 129 16.50 34.52 -9.81
C GLU A 129 17.62 35.23 -9.03
N ASP A 130 18.32 34.51 -8.14
CA ASP A 130 19.48 35.05 -7.39
C ASP A 130 20.54 35.65 -8.34
N LYS A 131 20.84 34.95 -9.44
CA LYS A 131 21.79 35.44 -10.46
C LYS A 131 21.29 36.70 -11.18
N ARG A 132 19.98 36.81 -11.41
CA ARG A 132 19.38 38.00 -12.05
C ARG A 132 19.41 39.19 -11.09
N GLU A 133 19.08 38.98 -9.82
CA GLU A 133 19.14 40.00 -8.78
C GLU A 133 20.57 40.52 -8.59
N GLN A 134 21.55 39.61 -8.49
CA GLN A 134 22.96 39.99 -8.38
C GLN A 134 23.40 40.86 -9.58
N LYS A 135 23.05 40.46 -10.80
CA LYS A 135 23.38 41.25 -12.00
C LYS A 135 22.75 42.63 -11.99
N LEU A 136 21.50 42.77 -11.55
CA LEU A 136 20.82 44.06 -11.44
C LEU A 136 21.48 44.96 -10.40
N LEU A 137 21.91 44.41 -9.26
CA LEU A 137 22.63 45.13 -8.22
C LEU A 137 24.01 45.60 -8.72
N ASP A 138 24.73 44.76 -9.46
CA ASP A 138 26.03 45.12 -10.06
C ASP A 138 25.86 46.25 -11.09
N GLU A 139 24.85 46.17 -11.97
CA GLU A 139 24.53 47.20 -12.96
C GLU A 139 24.15 48.54 -12.30
N LEU A 140 23.37 48.51 -11.20
CA LEU A 140 23.03 49.72 -10.44
C LEU A 140 24.26 50.32 -9.76
N SER A 141 25.11 49.48 -9.17
CA SER A 141 26.35 49.88 -8.49
C SER A 141 27.33 50.56 -9.45
N GLN A 142 27.40 50.10 -10.71
CA GLN A 142 28.24 50.72 -11.75
C GLN A 142 27.70 52.07 -12.24
N ARG A 143 26.40 52.35 -12.08
CA ARG A 143 25.75 53.61 -12.48
C ARG A 143 25.77 54.69 -11.41
N LEU A 144 26.11 54.35 -10.17
CA LEU A 144 26.34 55.34 -9.12
C LEU A 144 27.61 56.15 -9.48
N PRO A 145 27.55 57.49 -9.55
CA PRO A 145 28.72 58.31 -9.81
C PRO A 145 29.74 58.03 -8.70
N ARG A 146 30.98 57.71 -9.07
CA ARG A 146 32.08 57.69 -8.11
C ARG A 146 32.16 59.10 -7.54
N SER A 147 31.71 59.31 -6.30
CA SER A 147 31.93 60.59 -5.64
C SER A 147 33.43 60.75 -5.52
N SER A 148 34.01 61.58 -6.39
CA SER A 148 35.38 62.01 -6.28
C SER A 148 35.47 62.80 -4.99
N ALA A 149 36.01 62.16 -3.94
CA ALA A 149 36.45 62.88 -2.75
C ALA A 149 37.61 63.77 -3.17
N TYR A 150 37.39 65.07 -3.14
CA TYR A 150 38.41 66.13 -3.09
C TYR A 150 37.97 67.13 -2.03
#